data_AF-A0A1I8C4F3-F1
#
_entry.id   AF-A0A1I8C4F3-F1
#
_cell.length_a   1.000
_cell.length_b   1.000
_cell.length_c   1.000
_cell.angle_alpha   90.00
_cell.angle_beta   90.00
_cell.angle_gamma   90.00
#
_symmetry.space_group_name_H-M   'P 1'
#
loop_
_entity.id
_entity.type
_entity.pdbx_description
1 polymer ?
#
loop_
_entity_poly.entity_id
_entity_poly.type
_entity_poly.pdbx_seq_one_letter_code
_entity_poly.pdbx_strand_id
1 'polypeptide(L)'
;MARVKQTAFKSTGGRSLTRPVMQVYKQTALKSTGGRSPTQPMRHAFKSAPAEGNLKKRRLNRPGAVALREIKRYQKTTELLIKKAPFQRLVRCIAQDFKRDLRFQTTAVLALQQASEAYLIGLFEDTDLCAKHAKRVTIMQKDIQLARRIRGEKH
;
A
#
# COMPACT_ATOMS: atom_id res chain seq x y z
N MET A 1 -0.32 43.46 43.35
CA MET A 1 -0.75 43.76 41.96
C MET A 1 0.05 42.89 40.99
N ALA A 2 -0.59 41.90 40.37
CA ALA A 2 0.07 40.94 39.47
C ALA A 2 0.30 41.56 38.08
N ARG A 3 1.55 41.61 37.64
CA ARG A 3 1.95 42.18 36.35
C ARG A 3 1.89 41.11 35.27
N VAL A 4 0.82 41.11 34.47
CA VAL A 4 0.67 40.26 33.27
C VAL A 4 1.72 40.68 32.25
N LYS A 5 2.74 39.83 32.00
CA LYS A 5 3.66 39.99 30.87
C LYS A 5 3.04 39.30 29.64
N GLN A 6 2.46 40.06 28.74
CA GLN A 6 2.25 39.62 27.37
C GLN A 6 3.59 39.74 26.62
N THR A 7 4.10 38.65 26.08
CA THR A 7 5.22 38.67 25.13
C THR A 7 4.67 38.66 23.71
N ALA A 8 4.94 39.73 22.96
CA ALA A 8 4.51 39.91 21.58
C ALA A 8 5.06 38.82 20.65
N PHE A 9 4.19 38.16 19.89
CA PHE A 9 4.60 37.25 18.82
C PHE A 9 4.91 38.09 17.57
N LYS A 10 6.19 38.19 17.18
CA LYS A 10 6.60 38.88 15.95
C LYS A 10 6.30 37.99 14.73
N SER A 11 5.48 38.53 13.85
CA SER A 11 5.26 38.07 12.48
C SER A 11 6.40 38.56 11.59
N THR A 12 7.15 37.64 10.98
CA THR A 12 7.85 37.72 9.68
C THR A 12 8.63 36.40 9.53
N GLY A 13 8.38 35.55 8.52
CA GLY A 13 8.76 35.78 7.13
C GLY A 13 9.99 34.92 6.83
N GLY A 14 9.79 33.73 6.26
CA GLY A 14 10.88 32.79 5.96
C GLY A 14 11.74 33.24 4.77
N ARG A 15 13.05 33.33 4.98
CA ARG A 15 14.13 33.04 4.01
C ARG A 15 15.49 33.42 4.61
N SER A 16 16.43 32.48 4.64
CA SER A 16 17.85 32.77 4.88
C SER A 16 18.64 32.48 3.60
N LEU A 17 19.11 33.53 2.94
CA LEU A 17 20.08 33.48 1.85
C LEU A 17 21.36 34.17 2.34
N THR A 18 22.49 33.46 2.31
CA THR A 18 23.82 34.09 2.31
C THR A 18 24.84 33.25 1.52
N ARG A 19 25.32 33.82 0.40
CA ARG A 19 26.69 33.74 -0.15
C ARG A 19 27.12 35.21 -0.36
N PRO A 20 28.40 35.59 -0.62
CA PRO A 20 29.57 34.80 -1.05
C PRO A 20 30.89 35.21 -0.34
N VAL A 21 32.06 34.72 -0.78
CA VAL A 21 33.25 35.52 -1.22
C VAL A 21 34.23 34.57 -1.95
N MET A 22 34.82 35.07 -3.05
CA MET A 22 35.84 34.43 -3.88
C MET A 22 37.25 34.68 -3.35
N GLN A 23 38.18 33.73 -3.52
CA GLN A 23 39.58 34.04 -3.77
C GLN A 23 40.26 32.93 -4.59
N VAL A 24 40.92 33.34 -5.67
CA VAL A 24 41.64 32.52 -6.65
C VAL A 24 43.14 32.60 -6.34
N TYR A 25 43.86 31.48 -6.41
CA TYR A 25 45.28 31.44 -6.82
C TYR A 25 45.64 30.11 -7.49
N LYS A 26 46.58 30.19 -8.43
CA LYS A 26 47.02 29.18 -9.42
C LYS A 26 48.34 28.49 -8.99
N GLN A 27 48.68 27.42 -9.74
CA GLN A 27 50.01 26.80 -9.99
C GLN A 27 50.45 25.65 -9.05
N THR A 28 51.19 24.59 -9.43
CA THR A 28 51.51 23.80 -10.65
C THR A 28 52.31 22.56 -10.19
N ALA A 29 52.29 21.49 -10.98
CA ALA A 29 53.36 20.49 -11.21
C ALA A 29 53.66 19.29 -10.26
N LEU A 30 53.75 18.13 -10.94
CA LEU A 30 54.68 16.98 -10.82
C LEU A 30 54.31 15.71 -10.02
N LYS A 31 54.57 14.58 -10.71
CA LYS A 31 54.35 13.16 -10.39
C LYS A 31 55.33 12.65 -9.31
N SER A 32 54.94 11.59 -8.59
CA SER A 32 55.46 10.21 -8.78
C SER A 32 55.41 9.32 -7.53
N THR A 33 55.36 8.01 -7.79
CA THR A 33 55.70 6.86 -6.93
C THR A 33 54.70 6.41 -5.85
N GLY A 34 54.44 5.10 -5.86
CA GLY A 34 53.47 4.42 -5.03
C GLY A 34 53.97 4.05 -3.64
N GLY A 35 53.01 3.74 -2.77
CA GLY A 35 53.24 3.22 -1.43
C GLY A 35 51.91 2.98 -0.71
N ARG A 36 51.66 1.74 -0.28
CA ARG A 36 50.46 1.30 0.44
C ARG A 36 50.40 1.88 1.86
N SER A 37 49.23 2.36 2.29
CA SER A 37 48.56 2.01 3.57
C SER A 37 47.21 2.76 3.71
N PRO A 38 46.10 2.10 4.10
CA PRO A 38 44.82 2.78 4.29
C PRO A 38 44.74 3.40 5.68
N THR A 39 45.00 4.70 5.79
CA THR A 39 44.80 5.48 7.01
C THR A 39 43.65 6.48 6.84
N GLN A 40 42.60 6.25 7.66
CA GLN A 40 41.51 7.14 8.06
C GLN A 40 40.48 7.58 7.01
N PRO A 41 39.18 7.24 7.16
CA PRO A 41 38.12 8.07 6.62
C PRO A 41 37.95 9.32 7.51
N MET A 42 38.18 10.47 6.88
CA MET A 42 37.82 11.80 7.37
C MET A 42 36.36 11.79 7.85
N ARG A 43 36.15 12.21 9.10
CA ARG A 43 34.83 12.40 9.70
C ARG A 43 34.18 13.60 9.03
N HIS A 44 33.37 13.38 8.01
CA HIS A 44 32.40 14.40 7.61
C HIS A 44 31.44 14.58 8.78
N ALA A 45 31.43 15.78 9.36
CA ALA A 45 30.45 16.18 10.35
C ALA A 45 29.06 15.98 9.75
N PHE A 46 28.40 14.88 10.12
CA PHE A 46 26.98 14.74 9.94
C PHE A 46 26.35 15.93 10.65
N LYS A 47 25.70 16.82 9.89
CA LYS A 47 24.78 17.79 10.47
C LYS A 47 23.80 16.99 11.33
N SER A 48 23.85 17.26 12.63
CA SER A 48 23.01 16.67 13.64
C SER A 48 21.55 16.73 13.21
N ALA A 49 20.87 15.60 13.39
CA ALA A 49 19.44 15.44 13.15
C ALA A 49 18.65 16.59 13.80
N PRO A 50 17.54 17.05 13.19
CA PRO A 50 16.65 17.98 13.86
C PRO A 50 16.17 17.31 15.17
N ALA A 51 16.28 18.07 16.26
CA ALA A 51 15.93 17.68 17.62
C ALA A 51 14.58 16.93 17.67
N GLU A 52 14.50 15.92 18.55
CA GLU A 52 13.30 15.11 18.83
C GLU A 52 12.11 15.98 19.27
N GLY A 53 11.44 16.57 18.28
CA GLY A 53 10.15 17.20 18.44
C GLY A 53 9.09 16.12 18.35
N ASN A 54 8.63 15.65 19.51
CA ASN A 54 7.34 14.99 19.76
C ASN A 54 6.62 14.54 18.47
N LEU A 55 7.06 13.40 17.89
CA LEU A 55 6.49 12.87 16.65
C LEU A 55 5.00 12.65 16.88
N LYS A 56 4.19 13.56 16.34
CA LYS A 56 2.73 13.53 16.46
C LYS A 56 2.26 12.12 16.11
N LYS A 57 1.80 11.36 17.11
CA LYS A 57 1.43 9.95 16.96
C LYS A 57 0.56 9.81 15.71
N ARG A 58 1.01 9.01 14.75
CA ARG A 58 0.26 8.79 13.50
C ARG A 58 -1.13 8.30 13.88
N ARG A 59 -2.17 9.08 13.57
CA ARG A 59 -3.54 8.75 13.93
C ARG A 59 -3.91 7.44 13.25
N LEU A 60 -4.14 6.40 14.05
CA LEU A 60 -4.61 5.11 13.55
C LEU A 60 -6.10 5.20 13.26
N ASN A 61 -6.53 4.62 12.13
CA ASN A 61 -7.95 4.49 11.82
C ASN A 61 -8.62 3.57 12.84
N ARG A 62 -9.85 3.87 13.23
CA ARG A 62 -10.65 2.97 14.07
C ARG A 62 -10.82 1.62 13.36
N PRO A 63 -10.83 0.48 14.10
CA PRO A 63 -11.13 -0.81 13.50
C PRO A 63 -12.48 -0.74 12.76
N GLY A 64 -12.54 -1.34 11.58
CA GLY A 64 -13.70 -1.27 10.68
C GLY A 64 -13.78 0.00 9.81
N ALA A 65 -13.14 1.12 10.18
CA ALA A 65 -13.23 2.35 9.40
C ALA A 65 -12.58 2.23 8.00
N VAL A 66 -11.50 1.44 7.90
CA VAL A 66 -10.85 1.14 6.61
C VAL A 66 -11.71 0.18 5.80
N ALA A 67 -12.21 -0.89 6.42
CA ALA A 67 -13.08 -1.86 5.76
C ALA A 67 -14.36 -1.20 5.17
N LEU A 68 -15.03 -0.32 5.94
CA LEU A 68 -16.20 0.42 5.44
C LEU A 68 -15.87 1.34 4.26
N ARG A 69 -14.65 1.90 4.22
CA ARG A 69 -14.19 2.72 3.09
C ARG A 69 -13.92 1.87 1.86
N GLU A 70 -13.31 0.71 2.05
CA GLU A 70 -13.03 -0.26 0.98
C GLU A 70 -14.33 -0.81 0.39
N ILE A 71 -15.29 -1.22 1.22
CA ILE A 71 -16.61 -1.67 0.77
C ILE A 71 -17.28 -0.61 -0.12
N LYS A 72 -17.35 0.64 0.36
CA LYS A 72 -17.94 1.75 -0.42
C LYS A 72 -17.20 2.02 -1.72
N ARG A 73 -15.87 1.89 -1.73
CA ARG A 73 -15.06 2.05 -2.94
C ARG A 73 -15.39 0.96 -3.95
N TYR A 74 -15.31 -0.31 -3.54
CA TYR A 74 -15.50 -1.46 -4.44
C TYR A 74 -16.94 -1.64 -4.91
N GLN A 75 -17.93 -1.15 -4.16
CA GLN A 75 -19.31 -1.09 -4.64
C GLN A 75 -19.54 0.02 -5.69
N LYS A 76 -18.71 1.07 -5.70
CA LYS A 76 -18.82 2.18 -6.67
C LYS A 76 -18.11 1.87 -7.98
N THR A 77 -17.03 1.11 -7.93
CA THR A 77 -16.19 0.77 -9.09
C THR A 77 -16.44 -0.64 -9.56
N THR A 78 -16.34 -0.89 -10.86
CA THR A 78 -16.52 -2.22 -11.47
C THR A 78 -15.18 -2.85 -11.91
N GLU A 79 -14.08 -2.49 -11.23
CA GLU A 79 -12.76 -3.05 -11.54
C GLU A 79 -12.66 -4.51 -11.08
N LEU A 80 -12.00 -5.35 -11.89
CA LEU A 80 -11.72 -6.73 -11.52
C LEU A 80 -10.70 -6.78 -10.37
N LEU A 81 -11.03 -7.52 -9.32
CA LEU A 81 -10.25 -7.56 -8.07
C LEU A 81 -9.18 -8.65 -8.09
N ILE A 82 -9.38 -9.72 -8.85
CA ILE A 82 -8.40 -10.79 -8.97
C ILE A 82 -7.33 -10.39 -10.00
N LYS A 83 -6.05 -10.57 -9.65
CA LYS A 83 -4.95 -10.31 -10.59
C LYS A 83 -5.08 -11.22 -11.81
N LYS A 84 -5.06 -10.62 -13.01
CA LYS A 84 -5.26 -11.31 -14.30
C LYS A 84 -4.28 -12.48 -14.54
N ALA A 85 -2.99 -12.29 -14.26
CA ALA A 85 -1.98 -13.32 -14.55
C ALA A 85 -2.12 -14.60 -13.70
N PRO A 86 -2.30 -14.54 -12.36
CA PRO A 86 -2.66 -15.71 -11.57
C PRO A 86 -3.97 -16.38 -12.01
N PHE A 87 -5.02 -15.61 -12.29
CA PHE A 87 -6.30 -16.17 -12.75
C PHE A 87 -6.15 -16.93 -14.07
N GLN A 88 -5.43 -16.35 -15.03
CA GLN A 88 -5.13 -17.01 -16.30
C GLN A 88 -4.36 -18.32 -16.11
N ARG A 89 -3.39 -18.37 -15.18
CA ARG A 89 -2.66 -19.61 -14.87
C ARG A 89 -3.59 -20.67 -14.28
N LEU A 90 -4.51 -20.28 -13.39
CA LEU A 90 -5.50 -21.18 -12.82
C LEU A 90 -6.44 -21.76 -13.90
N VAL A 91 -6.97 -20.91 -14.78
CA VAL A 91 -7.84 -21.35 -15.89
C VAL A 91 -7.12 -22.37 -16.77
N ARG A 92 -5.85 -22.10 -17.13
CA ARG A 92 -5.06 -23.03 -17.95
C ARG A 92 -4.74 -24.33 -17.22
N CYS A 93 -4.45 -24.27 -15.92
CA CYS A 93 -4.21 -25.44 -15.08
C CYS A 93 -5.42 -26.37 -15.10
N ILE A 94 -6.61 -25.84 -14.79
CA ILE A 94 -7.87 -26.60 -14.77
C ILE A 94 -8.19 -27.16 -16.16
N ALA A 95 -8.03 -26.36 -17.22
CA ALA A 95 -8.36 -26.79 -18.57
C ALA A 95 -7.47 -27.93 -19.08
N GLN A 96 -6.21 -27.97 -18.64
CA GLN A 96 -5.25 -29.00 -19.03
C GLN A 96 -5.68 -30.40 -18.54
N ASP A 97 -6.40 -30.47 -17.42
CA ASP A 97 -6.94 -31.73 -16.88
C ASP A 97 -8.04 -32.33 -17.76
N PHE A 98 -8.75 -31.49 -18.52
CA PHE A 98 -9.82 -31.93 -19.44
C PHE A 98 -9.30 -32.21 -20.84
N LYS A 99 -8.47 -31.31 -21.39
CA LYS A 99 -7.92 -31.45 -22.74
C LYS A 99 -6.56 -30.76 -22.84
N ARG A 100 -5.57 -31.53 -23.30
CA ARG A 100 -4.22 -31.01 -23.56
C ARG A 100 -4.21 -30.08 -24.77
N ASP A 101 -3.32 -29.09 -24.74
CA ASP A 101 -3.02 -28.16 -25.84
C ASP A 101 -4.16 -27.23 -26.25
N LEU A 102 -4.99 -26.82 -25.27
CA LEU A 102 -6.03 -25.80 -25.48
C LEU A 102 -5.44 -24.39 -25.64
N ARG A 103 -5.88 -23.69 -26.70
CA ARG A 103 -5.61 -22.26 -26.90
C ARG A 103 -6.80 -21.45 -26.41
N PHE A 104 -6.51 -20.40 -25.65
CA PHE A 104 -7.51 -19.50 -25.09
C PHE A 104 -7.45 -18.15 -25.79
N GLN A 105 -8.61 -17.65 -26.20
CA GLN A 105 -8.76 -16.25 -26.59
C GLN A 105 -8.63 -15.35 -25.35
N THR A 106 -8.08 -14.14 -25.53
CA THR A 106 -7.94 -13.16 -24.45
C THR A 106 -9.30 -12.77 -23.86
N THR A 107 -10.31 -12.55 -24.70
CA THR A 107 -11.69 -12.24 -24.29
C THR A 107 -12.35 -13.38 -23.53
N ALA A 108 -12.08 -14.63 -23.89
CA ALA A 108 -12.63 -15.80 -23.17
C ALA A 108 -12.13 -15.86 -21.73
N VAL A 109 -10.83 -15.62 -21.50
CA VAL A 109 -10.27 -15.59 -20.14
C VAL A 109 -10.86 -14.42 -19.32
N LEU A 110 -11.07 -13.27 -19.96
CA LEU A 110 -11.72 -12.12 -19.31
C LEU A 110 -13.18 -12.42 -18.94
N ALA A 111 -13.93 -13.06 -19.83
CA ALA A 111 -15.32 -13.46 -19.57
C ALA A 111 -15.41 -14.45 -18.40
N LEU A 112 -14.52 -15.46 -18.37
CA LEU A 112 -14.42 -16.39 -17.24
C LEU A 112 -14.10 -15.66 -15.93
N GLN A 113 -13.19 -14.69 -15.97
CA GLN A 113 -12.86 -13.89 -14.79
C GLN A 113 -14.05 -13.09 -14.29
N GLN A 114 -14.74 -12.39 -15.20
CA GLN A 114 -15.89 -11.56 -14.86
C GLN A 114 -17.04 -12.40 -14.28
N ALA A 115 -17.34 -13.56 -14.88
CA ALA A 115 -18.34 -14.48 -14.36
C ALA A 115 -17.96 -15.03 -12.98
N SER A 116 -16.69 -15.40 -12.78
CA SER A 116 -16.20 -15.94 -11.50
C SER A 116 -16.27 -14.90 -10.38
N GLU A 117 -15.83 -13.67 -10.64
CA GLU A 117 -15.90 -12.60 -9.64
C GLU A 117 -17.34 -12.20 -9.32
N ALA A 118 -18.22 -12.11 -10.32
CA ALA A 118 -19.65 -11.84 -10.11
C ALA A 118 -20.31 -12.93 -9.24
N TYR A 119 -20.02 -14.20 -9.50
CA TYR A 119 -20.50 -15.31 -8.69
C TYR A 119 -20.02 -15.23 -7.23
N LEU A 120 -18.72 -14.96 -7.02
CA LEU A 120 -18.16 -14.83 -5.68
C LEU A 120 -18.75 -13.65 -4.90
N ILE A 121 -18.95 -12.49 -5.56
CA ILE A 121 -19.60 -11.33 -4.94
C ILE A 121 -21.00 -11.69 -4.48
N GLY A 122 -21.82 -12.28 -5.36
CA GLY A 122 -23.17 -12.72 -4.99
C GLY A 122 -23.15 -13.74 -3.85
N LEU A 123 -22.20 -14.69 -3.84
CA LEU A 123 -22.07 -15.66 -2.75
C LEU A 123 -21.71 -14.97 -1.41
N PHE A 124 -20.85 -13.96 -1.44
CA PHE A 124 -20.47 -13.20 -0.24
C PHE A 124 -21.63 -12.35 0.30
N GLU A 125 -22.51 -11.83 -0.56
CA GLU A 125 -23.73 -11.13 -0.14
C GLU A 125 -24.64 -12.05 0.69
N ASP A 126 -24.91 -13.26 0.19
CA ASP A 126 -25.72 -14.24 0.93
C ASP A 126 -25.03 -14.72 2.21
N THR A 127 -23.72 -14.89 2.15
CA THR A 127 -22.91 -15.27 3.32
C THR A 127 -22.97 -14.19 4.40
N ASP A 128 -22.93 -12.91 4.03
CA ASP A 128 -23.06 -11.78 4.95
C ASP A 128 -24.46 -11.74 5.60
N LEU A 129 -25.52 -12.01 4.83
CA LEU A 129 -26.88 -12.16 5.37
C LEU A 129 -26.96 -13.31 6.39
N CYS A 130 -26.32 -14.45 6.10
CA CYS A 130 -26.25 -15.58 7.03
C CYS A 130 -25.49 -15.23 8.32
N ALA A 131 -24.39 -14.49 8.22
CA ALA A 131 -23.63 -14.04 9.38
C ALA A 131 -24.45 -13.07 10.26
N LYS A 132 -25.14 -12.11 9.65
CA LYS A 132 -26.04 -11.17 10.32
C LYS A 132 -27.23 -11.86 10.99
N HIS A 133 -27.81 -12.87 10.34
CA HIS A 133 -28.88 -13.69 10.91
C HIS A 133 -28.42 -14.36 12.22
N ALA A 134 -27.15 -14.79 12.29
CA ALA A 134 -26.52 -15.35 13.48
C ALA A 134 -25.96 -14.29 14.46
N LYS A 135 -26.36 -13.01 14.34
CA LYS A 135 -25.91 -11.88 15.18
C LYS A 135 -24.40 -11.64 15.18
N ARG A 136 -23.72 -11.97 14.07
CA ARG A 136 -22.28 -11.74 13.86
C ARG A 136 -22.04 -10.73 12.73
N VAL A 137 -20.86 -10.13 12.73
CA VAL A 137 -20.36 -9.26 11.64
C VAL A 137 -19.27 -9.97 10.82
N THR A 138 -18.57 -10.95 11.40
CA THR A 138 -17.52 -11.72 10.73
C THR A 138 -18.13 -12.96 10.08
N ILE A 139 -17.95 -13.08 8.76
CA ILE A 139 -18.31 -14.26 7.98
C ILE A 139 -17.41 -15.46 8.34
N MET A 140 -17.99 -16.65 8.31
CA MET A 140 -17.32 -17.92 8.63
C MET A 140 -17.62 -18.98 7.57
N GLN A 141 -16.85 -20.07 7.57
CA GLN A 141 -17.05 -21.19 6.62
C GLN A 141 -18.47 -21.77 6.66
N LYS A 142 -19.07 -21.87 7.85
CA LYS A 142 -20.46 -22.32 8.03
C LYS A 142 -21.49 -21.44 7.33
N ASP A 143 -21.22 -20.13 7.22
CA ASP A 143 -22.12 -19.19 6.56
C ASP A 143 -22.09 -19.41 5.04
N ILE A 144 -20.91 -19.69 4.47
CA ILE A 144 -20.73 -20.04 3.06
C ILE A 144 -21.40 -21.38 2.75
N GLN A 145 -21.20 -22.38 3.60
CA GLN A 145 -21.82 -23.69 3.44
C GLN A 145 -23.35 -23.59 3.49
N LEU A 146 -23.90 -22.79 4.41
CA LEU A 146 -25.33 -22.53 4.50
C LEU A 146 -25.86 -21.82 3.25
N ALA A 147 -25.19 -20.76 2.79
CA ALA A 147 -25.56 -20.03 1.59
C ALA A 147 -25.59 -20.93 0.35
N ARG A 148 -24.54 -21.73 0.12
CA ARG A 148 -24.49 -22.72 -0.98
C ARG A 148 -25.59 -23.77 -0.88
N ARG A 149 -25.88 -24.25 0.33
CA ARG A 149 -26.96 -25.23 0.58
C ARG A 149 -28.33 -24.67 0.23
N ILE A 150 -28.61 -23.41 0.59
CA ILE A 150 -29.88 -22.75 0.27
C ILE A 150 -30.01 -22.48 -1.23
N ARG A 151 -28.91 -22.11 -1.90
CA ARG A 151 -28.87 -21.94 -3.37
C ARG A 151 -29.10 -23.23 -4.16
N GLY A 152 -29.04 -24.40 -3.51
CA GLY A 152 -29.11 -25.69 -4.20
C GLY A 152 -27.84 -26.06 -4.96
N GLU A 153 -26.74 -25.34 -4.72
CA GLU A 153 -25.43 -25.65 -5.26
C GLU A 153 -24.84 -26.83 -4.48
N LYS A 154 -25.21 -28.04 -4.91
CA LYS A 154 -24.81 -29.29 -4.26
C LYS A 154 -23.28 -29.42 -4.21
N HIS A 155 -22.83 -30.05 -3.12
CA HIS A 155 -21.47 -30.53 -2.92
C HIS A 155 -21.04 -31.47 -4.03
#